data_AF-A0A3Q9I793-F1
#
_entry.id   AF-A0A3Q9I793-F1
#
_cell.length_a   1.000
_cell.length_b   1.000
_cell.length_c   1.000
_cell.angle_alpha   90.00
_cell.angle_beta   90.00
_cell.angle_gamma   90.00
#
_symmetry.space_group_name_H-M   'P 1'
#
loop_
_entity.id
_entity.type
_entity.pdbx_description
1 polymer ?
#
loop_
_entity_poly.entity_id
_entity_poly.type
_entity_poly.pdbx_seq_one_letter_code
_entity_poly.pdbx_strand_id
1 'polypeptide(L)'
;MRLAVYCDFISEGLHPLQLIVQPDPGELNWSEVLYLPLSGPFEPFEAEQFGDLIGASVLLEDLVISHEEPEKIGIQLPQISARHPEADISLLILQIADVEEVLGYRWEQVNISI
;
A
#
# COMPACT_ATOMS: atom_id res chain seq x y z
N MET A 1 -7.99 10.10 1.32
CA MET A 1 -7.34 8.77 1.27
C MET A 1 -7.57 7.93 2.53
N ARG A 2 -7.92 6.64 2.36
CA ARG A 2 -7.98 5.60 3.40
C ARG A 2 -6.79 4.64 3.27
N LEU A 3 -6.20 4.26 4.40
CA LEU A 3 -5.19 3.20 4.50
C LEU A 3 -5.74 2.05 5.33
N ALA A 4 -5.70 0.85 4.77
CA ALA A 4 -6.23 -0.35 5.41
C ALA A 4 -5.30 -1.54 5.15
N VAL A 5 -5.38 -2.56 5.99
CA VAL A 5 -4.57 -3.77 5.85
C VAL A 5 -5.49 -4.95 5.58
N TYR A 6 -5.23 -5.64 4.47
CA TYR A 6 -5.82 -6.94 4.23
C TYR A 6 -4.95 -8.00 4.92
N CYS A 7 -5.60 -8.76 5.79
CA CYS A 7 -4.99 -9.90 6.46
C CYS A 7 -5.58 -11.19 5.95
N ASP A 8 -4.77 -12.25 5.90
CA ASP A 8 -5.26 -13.59 5.57
C ASP A 8 -4.73 -14.61 6.60
N PHE A 9 -5.43 -15.73 6.71
CA PHE A 9 -5.06 -16.80 7.62
C PHE A 9 -4.04 -17.73 6.95
N ILE A 10 -2.77 -17.60 7.31
CA ILE A 10 -1.68 -18.44 6.81
C ILE A 10 -1.17 -19.33 7.95
N SER A 11 -1.12 -20.64 7.68
CA SER A 11 -0.66 -21.68 8.61
C SER A 11 -1.44 -21.71 9.93
N GLU A 12 -1.09 -20.86 10.89
CA GLU A 12 -1.62 -20.89 12.26
C GLU A 12 -2.06 -19.50 12.77
N GLY A 13 -2.09 -18.47 11.93
CA GLY A 13 -2.42 -17.12 12.37
C GLY A 13 -2.95 -16.20 11.27
N LEU A 14 -3.55 -15.10 11.70
CA LEU A 14 -3.91 -13.99 10.83
C LEU A 14 -2.65 -13.16 10.59
N HIS A 15 -2.24 -13.03 9.32
CA HIS A 15 -1.03 -12.31 8.94
C HIS A 15 -1.39 -11.12 8.04
N PRO A 16 -0.81 -9.94 8.29
CA PRO A 16 -0.97 -8.81 7.41
C PRO A 16 -0.25 -9.09 6.10
N LEU A 17 -0.97 -9.08 4.98
CA LEU A 17 -0.41 -9.39 3.66
C LEU A 17 -0.26 -8.17 2.79
N GLN A 18 -1.30 -7.33 2.76
CA GLN A 18 -1.37 -6.22 1.82
C GLN A 18 -1.75 -4.93 2.53
N LEU A 19 -1.02 -3.87 2.22
CA LEU A 19 -1.44 -2.51 2.52
C LEU A 19 -2.28 -2.01 1.35
N ILE A 20 -3.51 -1.64 1.65
CA ILE A 20 -4.49 -1.15 0.70
C ILE A 20 -4.57 0.37 0.84
N VAL A 21 -4.32 1.06 -0.27
CA VAL A 21 -4.44 2.51 -0.38
C VAL A 21 -5.65 2.81 -1.22
N GLN A 22 -6.64 3.44 -0.62
CA GLN A 22 -7.87 3.83 -1.29
C GLN A 22 -7.93 5.36 -1.34
N PRO A 23 -7.48 6.00 -2.44
CA PRO A 23 -7.60 7.43 -2.62
C PRO A 23 -9.05 7.86 -2.83
N ASP A 24 -9.35 9.11 -2.51
CA ASP A 24 -10.56 9.77 -2.92
C ASP A 24 -10.51 10.09 -4.44
N PRO A 25 -11.64 10.19 -5.14
CA PRO A 25 -11.66 10.50 -6.57
C PRO A 25 -10.89 11.79 -6.90
N GLY A 26 -9.87 11.67 -7.75
CA GLY A 26 -9.02 12.80 -8.16
C GLY A 26 -7.97 13.25 -7.13
N GLU A 27 -7.81 12.53 -6.01
CA GLU A 27 -6.81 12.86 -4.98
C GLU A 27 -5.37 12.61 -5.45
N LEU A 28 -5.15 11.58 -6.28
CA LEU A 28 -3.82 11.20 -6.74
C LEU A 28 -3.31 12.11 -7.86
N ASN A 29 -2.12 12.67 -7.65
CA ASN A 29 -1.33 13.25 -8.73
C ASN A 29 -0.42 12.17 -9.35
N TRP A 30 -0.86 11.58 -10.46
CA TRP A 30 -0.16 10.50 -11.16
C TRP A 30 1.22 10.90 -11.73
N SER A 31 1.60 12.17 -11.67
CA SER A 31 2.92 12.66 -12.09
C SER A 31 3.95 12.71 -10.96
N GLU A 32 3.58 12.36 -9.73
CA GLU A 32 4.40 12.55 -8.53
C GLU A 32 4.58 11.27 -7.70
N VAL A 33 5.51 11.33 -6.75
CA VAL A 33 5.68 10.27 -5.74
C VAL A 33 4.66 10.48 -4.63
N LEU A 34 3.86 9.46 -4.33
CA LEU A 34 2.96 9.44 -3.18
C LEU A 34 3.70 8.90 -1.96
N TYR A 35 3.88 9.71 -0.92
CA TYR A 35 4.45 9.27 0.35
C TYR A 35 3.37 8.91 1.36
N LEU A 36 3.44 7.69 1.89
CA LEU A 36 2.49 7.13 2.86
C LEU A 36 3.14 6.94 4.22
N PRO A 37 2.47 7.29 5.33
CA PRO A 37 2.95 6.96 6.66
C PRO A 37 2.86 5.44 6.89
N LEU A 38 3.92 4.88 7.47
CA LEU A 38 3.97 3.45 7.84
C LEU A 38 3.62 3.20 9.30
N SER A 39 3.22 4.26 10.01
CA SER A 39 2.83 4.22 11.42
C SER A 39 1.40 4.73 11.56
N GLY A 40 0.53 3.88 12.09
CA GLY A 40 -0.85 4.22 12.40
C GLY A 40 -1.68 2.97 12.69
N PRO A 41 -2.83 3.11 13.36
CA PRO A 41 -3.82 2.04 13.34
C PRO A 41 -4.32 1.90 11.91
N PHE A 42 -4.04 0.76 11.29
CA PHE A 42 -4.62 0.43 9.99
C PHE A 42 -5.97 -0.22 10.22
N GLU A 43 -6.99 0.23 9.48
CA GLU A 43 -8.27 -0.44 9.50
C GLU A 43 -8.16 -1.81 8.82
N PRO A 44 -8.91 -2.83 9.28
CA PRO A 44 -9.05 -4.07 8.53
C PRO A 44 -9.64 -3.78 7.15
N PHE A 45 -9.09 -4.46 6.14
CA PHE A 45 -9.67 -4.54 4.82
C PHE A 45 -10.20 -5.96 4.61
N GLU A 46 -11.49 -6.10 4.42
CA GLU A 46 -12.16 -7.39 4.20
C GLU A 46 -12.17 -7.75 2.71
N ALA A 47 -12.22 -9.05 2.40
CA ALA A 47 -12.18 -9.52 1.01
C ALA A 47 -13.34 -8.97 0.16
N GLU A 48 -14.52 -8.78 0.75
CA GLU A 48 -15.70 -8.25 0.09
C GLU A 48 -15.53 -6.78 -0.33
N GLN A 49 -14.60 -6.04 0.30
CA GLN A 49 -14.37 -4.63 0.01
C GLN A 49 -13.61 -4.40 -1.29
N PHE A 50 -12.92 -5.42 -1.82
CA PHE A 50 -12.35 -5.35 -3.17
C PHE A 50 -13.44 -5.14 -4.22
N GLY A 51 -14.57 -5.84 -4.10
CA GLY A 51 -15.74 -5.67 -4.96
C GLY A 51 -15.39 -5.58 -6.46
N ASP A 52 -15.95 -4.57 -7.13
CA ASP A 52 -15.66 -4.24 -8.53
C ASP A 52 -14.63 -3.11 -8.68
N LEU A 53 -13.86 -2.80 -7.63
CA LEU A 53 -12.86 -1.73 -7.67
C LEU A 53 -11.67 -2.16 -8.54
N ILE A 54 -11.17 -1.24 -9.37
CA ILE A 54 -9.98 -1.46 -10.17
C ILE A 54 -8.75 -1.24 -9.28
N GLY A 55 -8.09 -2.33 -8.89
CA GLY A 55 -6.85 -2.29 -8.13
C GLY A 55 -5.61 -2.38 -9.02
N ALA A 56 -4.60 -1.58 -8.71
CA ALA A 56 -3.26 -1.70 -9.29
C ALA A 56 -2.28 -2.22 -8.23
N SER A 57 -1.54 -3.27 -8.59
CA SER A 57 -0.42 -3.73 -7.78
C SER A 57 0.72 -2.72 -7.85
N VAL A 58 1.20 -2.31 -6.68
CA VAL A 58 2.44 -1.57 -6.50
C VAL A 58 3.56 -2.60 -6.44
N LEU A 59 4.47 -2.55 -7.39
CA LEU A 59 5.61 -3.45 -7.47
C LEU A 59 6.76 -2.92 -6.62
N LEU A 60 7.69 -3.81 -6.26
CA LEU A 60 8.91 -3.45 -5.54
C LEU A 60 9.68 -2.29 -6.20
N GLU A 61 9.74 -2.25 -7.53
CA GLU A 61 10.41 -1.20 -8.31
C GLU A 61 9.68 0.16 -8.30
N ASP A 62 8.38 0.17 -7.98
CA ASP A 62 7.61 1.40 -7.79
C ASP A 62 7.90 2.04 -6.43
N LEU A 63 8.46 1.31 -5.47
CA LEU A 63 8.70 1.78 -4.11
C LEU A 63 9.99 2.61 -4.01
N VAL A 64 9.92 3.70 -3.26
CA VAL A 64 11.07 4.57 -2.97
C VAL A 64 11.11 4.96 -1.50
N ILE A 65 12.32 5.12 -0.96
CA ILE A 65 12.53 5.53 0.43
C ILE A 65 12.67 7.05 0.46
N SER A 66 11.97 7.72 1.39
CA SER A 66 12.24 9.12 1.67
C SER A 66 13.50 9.24 2.53
N HIS A 67 14.49 9.99 2.05
CA HIS A 67 15.67 10.33 2.85
C HIS A 67 15.38 11.38 3.93
N GLU A 68 14.31 12.16 3.76
CA GLU A 68 13.91 13.22 4.69
C GLU A 68 12.94 12.69 5.76
N GLU A 69 12.14 11.67 5.41
CA GLU A 69 11.07 11.12 6.26
C GLU A 69 11.14 9.57 6.28
N PRO A 70 12.07 8.97 7.05
CA PRO A 70 12.31 7.52 7.03
C PRO A 70 11.13 6.67 7.53
N GLU A 71 10.12 7.30 8.14
CA GLU A 71 8.87 6.66 8.59
C GLU A 71 7.81 6.56 7.49
N LYS A 72 8.13 7.02 6.28
CA LYS A 72 7.25 6.98 5.11
C LYS A 72 7.83 6.12 4.00
N ILE A 73 6.95 5.41 3.30
CA ILE A 73 7.25 4.77 2.02
C ILE A 73 6.71 5.64 0.89
N GLY A 74 7.50 5.82 -0.17
CA GLY A 74 7.07 6.49 -1.39
C GLY A 74 6.64 5.48 -2.46
N ILE A 75 5.68 5.87 -3.29
CA ILE A 75 5.20 5.11 -4.45
C ILE A 75 5.34 5.99 -5.69
N GLN A 76 6.07 5.50 -6.70
CA GLN A 76 6.24 6.18 -7.99
C GLN A 76 4.99 6.02 -8.86
N LEU A 77 3.97 6.86 -8.63
CA LEU A 77 2.73 6.84 -9.41
C LEU A 77 2.92 6.97 -10.94
N PRO A 78 3.93 7.70 -11.47
CA PRO A 78 4.17 7.76 -12.91
C PRO A 78 4.43 6.38 -13.53
N GLN A 79 5.10 5.48 -12.80
CA GLN A 79 5.41 4.13 -13.30
C GLN A 79 4.15 3.28 -13.37
N ILE A 80 3.30 3.34 -12.34
CA ILE A 80 2.02 2.65 -12.31
C ILE A 80 1.10 3.15 -13.44
N SER A 81 1.01 4.47 -13.61
CA SER A 81 0.22 5.09 -14.69
C SER A 81 0.72 4.69 -16.08
N ALA A 82 2.03 4.61 -16.28
CA ALA A 82 2.62 4.16 -17.54
C ALA A 82 2.33 2.69 -17.85
N ARG A 83 2.25 1.82 -16.83
CA ARG A 83 1.86 0.40 -17.00
C ARG A 83 0.37 0.22 -17.30
N HIS A 84 -0.46 1.16 -16.85
CA HIS A 84 -1.93 1.10 -16.93
C HIS A 84 -2.52 2.41 -17.48
N PRO A 85 -2.25 2.76 -18.77
CA PRO A 85 -2.76 3.99 -19.35
C PRO A 85 -4.29 4.00 -19.35
N GLU A 86 -4.88 5.15 -18.99
CA GLU A 86 -6.33 5.40 -18.98
C GLU A 86 -7.14 4.53 -17.98
N ALA A 87 -6.48 3.74 -17.12
CA ALA A 87 -7.15 2.97 -16.10
C ALA A 87 -7.65 3.87 -14.95
N ASP A 88 -8.91 3.71 -14.58
CA ASP A 88 -9.52 4.39 -13.43
C ASP A 88 -9.19 3.64 -12.13
N ILE A 89 -7.91 3.67 -11.75
CA ILE A 89 -7.39 2.93 -10.59
C ILE A 89 -8.00 3.49 -9.31
N SER A 90 -8.73 2.63 -8.60
CA SER A 90 -9.41 2.94 -7.34
C SER A 90 -8.68 2.44 -6.10
N LEU A 91 -7.77 1.48 -6.26
CA LEU A 91 -6.95 0.93 -5.17
C LEU A 91 -5.49 0.81 -5.61
N LEU A 92 -4.55 1.17 -4.74
CA LEU A 92 -3.17 0.73 -4.84
C LEU A 92 -2.94 -0.37 -3.80
N ILE A 93 -2.37 -1.48 -4.24
CA ILE A 93 -2.19 -2.68 -3.42
C ILE A 93 -0.70 -2.95 -3.29
N LEU A 94 -0.14 -2.73 -2.10
CA LEU A 94 1.26 -3.00 -1.78
C LEU A 94 1.34 -4.33 -1.04
N GLN A 95 2.33 -5.17 -1.38
CA GLN A 95 2.66 -6.30 -0.51
C GLN A 95 3.44 -5.77 0.70
N ILE A 96 3.03 -6.17 1.90
CA ILE A 96 3.74 -5.76 3.12
C ILE A 96 5.17 -6.32 3.12
N ALA A 97 5.38 -7.51 2.56
CA ALA A 97 6.72 -8.08 2.39
C ALA A 97 7.65 -7.19 1.54
N ASP A 98 7.15 -6.56 0.47
CA ASP A 98 7.95 -5.66 -0.36
C ASP A 98 8.31 -4.37 0.42
N VAL A 99 7.38 -3.88 1.24
CA VAL A 99 7.61 -2.72 2.11
C VAL A 99 8.66 -3.03 3.17
N GLU A 100 8.58 -4.22 3.81
CA GLU A 100 9.59 -4.71 4.75
C GLU A 100 10.96 -4.86 4.10
N GLU A 101 11.03 -5.37 2.87
CA GLU A 101 12.27 -5.53 2.11
C GLU A 101 12.93 -4.19 1.83
N VAL A 102 12.15 -3.21 1.36
CA VAL A 102 12.67 -1.87 1.02
C VAL A 102 13.17 -1.15 2.26
N LEU A 103 12.49 -1.26 3.40
CA LEU A 103 12.85 -0.54 4.62
C LEU A 103 13.88 -1.27 5.49
N GLY A 104 14.08 -2.56 5.25
CA GLY A 104 15.01 -3.39 6.01
C GLY A 104 14.56 -3.70 7.45
N TYR A 105 13.26 -3.61 7.77
CA TYR A 105 12.71 -4.04 9.04
C TYR A 105 11.39 -4.80 8.87
N ARG A 106 11.05 -5.66 9.86
CA ARG A 106 9.82 -6.46 9.84
C ARG A 106 8.67 -5.69 10.48
N TRP A 107 7.56 -5.58 9.78
CA TRP A 107 6.30 -4.96 10.15
C TRP A 107 5.70 -5.58 11.43
N GLU A 108 5.97 -6.87 11.69
CA GLU A 108 5.64 -7.56 12.95
C GLU A 108 6.25 -6.91 14.22
N GLN A 109 7.29 -6.08 14.08
CA GLN A 109 7.93 -5.38 15.20
C GLN A 109 7.27 -4.04 15.51
N VAL A 110 6.40 -3.55 14.62
CA VAL A 110 5.59 -2.36 14.84
C VAL A 110 4.36 -2.81 15.61
N ASN A 111 4.08 -2.21 16.78
CA ASN A 111 2.89 -2.52 17.57
C ASN A 111 1.62 -2.09 16.82
N ILE A 112 1.11 -2.96 15.96
CA ILE A 112 -0.15 -2.74 15.26
C ILE A 112 -1.24 -3.37 16.12
N SER A 113 -1.94 -2.52 16.85
CA SER A 113 -3.21 -2.90 17.46
C SER A 113 -4.25 -2.92 16.33
N ILE A 114 -4.46 -4.10 15.74
CA ILE A 114 -5.61 -4.38 14.87
C ILE A 114 -6.82 -4.65 15.76
#